data_AF-A0AAW1FJ62-F1
#
_entry.id   AF-A0AAW1FJ62-F1
#
_cell.length_a   1.000
_cell.length_b   1.000
_cell.length_c   1.000
_cell.angle_alpha   90.00
_cell.angle_beta   90.00
_cell.angle_gamma   90.00
#
_symmetry.space_group_name_H-M   'P 1'
#
loop_
_entity.id
_entity.type
_entity.pdbx_description
1 polymer ?
#
loop_
_entity_poly.entity_id
_entity_poly.type
_entity_poly.pdbx_seq_one_letter_code
_entity_poly.pdbx_strand_id
1 'polypeptide(L)'
;MTVSSVLLVLLQVCGLHLMVVAMPTCTLEGNMVRSAHHLLRDLGGRFPAHCLPYNTNISFPDSAFPAAKANHIQCRRALRVVYESLQGAEQVFEDHELPVGVGGVTWDDDKFIKFQHLQHRLLENGSCLSSVDGLGVLSSYFSNVTEVLQQDSAACGWMALRRDLLRVLESTLHNQHICFAWRD
;
A
#
# COMPACT_ATOMS: atom_id res chain seq x y z
N MET A 1 25.75 22.19 45.33
CA MET A 1 26.02 22.02 43.88
C MET A 1 25.05 21.04 43.20
N THR A 2 23.86 20.77 43.75
CA THR A 2 22.94 19.71 43.28
C THR A 2 21.70 20.24 42.54
N VAL A 3 21.29 21.48 42.81
CA VAL A 3 20.08 22.10 42.22
C VAL A 3 20.25 22.37 40.73
N SER A 4 21.45 22.76 40.29
CA SER A 4 21.77 23.04 38.88
C SER A 4 21.67 21.78 38.00
N SER A 5 22.16 20.64 38.50
CA SER A 5 22.12 19.37 37.77
C SER A 5 20.71 18.82 37.63
N VAL A 6 19.87 18.94 38.66
CA VAL A 6 18.46 18.50 38.60
C VAL A 6 17.66 19.35 37.60
N LEU A 7 17.89 20.66 37.57
CA LEU A 7 17.23 21.58 36.62
C LEU A 7 17.63 21.27 35.16
N LEU A 8 18.92 20.96 34.92
CA LEU A 8 19.44 20.55 33.62
C LEU A 8 18.80 19.25 33.13
N VAL A 9 18.68 18.25 34.00
CA VAL A 9 18.03 16.97 33.66
C VAL A 9 16.55 17.19 33.33
N LEU A 10 15.83 18.00 34.10
CA LEU A 10 14.42 18.31 33.82
C LEU A 10 14.23 19.02 32.48
N LEU A 11 15.09 19.99 32.15
CA LEU A 11 15.06 20.68 30.85
C LEU A 11 15.36 19.73 29.68
N GLN A 12 16.32 18.81 29.83
CA GLN A 12 16.62 17.79 28.84
C GLN A 12 15.44 16.83 28.64
N VAL A 13 14.82 16.37 29.73
CA VAL A 13 13.65 15.49 29.68
C VAL A 13 12.48 16.21 29.01
N CYS A 14 12.18 17.45 29.38
CA CYS A 14 11.13 18.26 28.76
C CYS A 14 11.41 18.50 27.26
N GLY A 15 12.65 18.81 26.89
CA GLY A 15 13.05 18.97 25.49
C GLY A 15 12.85 17.67 24.69
N LEU A 16 13.19 16.52 25.27
CA LEU A 16 12.98 15.22 24.64
C LEU A 16 11.48 14.90 24.47
N HIS A 17 10.66 15.22 25.47
CA HIS A 17 9.20 15.01 25.42
C HIS A 17 8.55 15.89 24.34
N LEU A 18 8.96 17.16 24.23
CA LEU A 18 8.48 18.07 23.18
C LEU A 18 8.86 17.57 21.79
N MET A 19 10.07 17.04 21.61
CA MET A 19 10.51 16.44 20.35
C MET A 19 9.68 15.20 19.98
N VAL A 20 9.34 14.35 20.96
CA VAL A 20 8.50 13.15 20.73
C VAL A 20 7.06 13.53 20.36
N VAL A 21 6.47 14.55 21.00
CA VAL A 21 5.10 15.01 20.69
C VAL A 21 5.04 15.74 19.34
N ALA A 22 6.14 16.39 18.94
CA ALA A 22 6.23 17.11 17.67
C ALA A 22 6.58 16.21 16.46
N MET A 23 6.92 14.93 16.66
CA MET A 23 7.17 14.04 15.54
C MET A 23 5.87 13.82 14.75
N PRO A 24 5.86 14.09 13.44
CA PRO A 24 4.68 13.83 12.62
C PRO A 24 4.30 12.36 12.73
N THR A 25 3.04 12.08 13.04
CA THR A 25 2.51 10.72 12.97
C THR A 25 2.51 10.29 11.50
N CYS A 26 3.42 9.38 11.19
CA CYS A 26 3.52 8.79 9.86
C CYS A 26 2.26 7.99 9.55
N THR A 27 1.37 8.56 8.75
CA THR A 27 0.01 8.06 8.52
C THR A 27 -0.38 8.19 7.05
N LEU A 28 -1.37 7.42 6.62
CA LEU A 28 -2.01 7.57 5.32
C LEU A 28 -3.41 8.18 5.51
N GLU A 29 -3.83 9.03 4.59
CA GLU A 29 -5.16 9.62 4.61
C GLU A 29 -6.22 8.58 4.20
N GLY A 30 -7.11 8.24 5.13
CA GLY A 30 -8.09 7.15 4.94
C GLY A 30 -9.05 7.39 3.78
N ASN A 31 -9.47 8.64 3.55
CA ASN A 31 -10.36 8.99 2.44
C ASN A 31 -9.68 8.84 1.07
N MET A 32 -8.38 9.15 0.98
CA MET A 32 -7.60 8.90 -0.24
C MET A 32 -7.45 7.41 -0.51
N VAL A 33 -7.11 6.61 0.52
CA VAL A 33 -7.01 5.15 0.41
C VAL A 33 -8.35 4.53 -0.02
N ARG A 34 -9.47 5.00 0.57
CA ARG A 34 -10.82 4.58 0.18
C ARG A 34 -11.15 4.95 -1.27
N SER A 35 -10.76 6.14 -1.70
CA SER A 35 -10.98 6.61 -3.08
C SER A 35 -10.16 5.79 -4.08
N ALA A 36 -8.90 5.50 -3.75
CA ALA A 36 -8.03 4.63 -4.55
C ALA A 36 -8.64 3.22 -4.67
N HIS A 37 -9.15 2.65 -3.57
CA HIS A 37 -9.88 1.39 -3.58
C HIS A 37 -11.11 1.42 -4.52
N HIS A 38 -11.95 2.46 -4.43
CA HIS A 38 -13.11 2.60 -5.31
C HIS A 38 -12.73 2.70 -6.79
N LEU A 39 -11.69 3.47 -7.11
CA LEU A 39 -11.20 3.57 -8.49
C LEU A 39 -10.72 2.21 -9.01
N LEU A 40 -9.91 1.48 -8.25
CA LEU A 40 -9.49 0.12 -8.63
C LEU A 40 -10.68 -0.84 -8.79
N ARG A 41 -11.70 -0.72 -7.93
CA ARG A 41 -12.87 -1.60 -7.98
C ARG A 41 -13.64 -1.35 -9.27
N ASP A 42 -13.80 -0.09 -9.63
CA ASP A 42 -14.60 0.34 -10.78
C ASP A 42 -13.77 0.46 -12.07
N LEU A 43 -12.47 0.14 -11.99
CA LEU A 43 -11.48 0.23 -13.07
C LEU A 43 -11.79 -0.72 -14.23
N GLY A 44 -12.33 -1.89 -13.96
CA GLY A 44 -12.60 -2.90 -14.99
C GLY A 44 -13.62 -3.93 -14.55
N GLY A 45 -13.88 -4.91 -15.41
CA GLY A 45 -14.84 -5.97 -15.16
C GLY A 45 -14.43 -6.94 -14.03
N ARG A 46 -15.21 -8.03 -13.89
CA ARG A 46 -14.92 -9.12 -12.96
C ARG A 46 -13.60 -9.82 -13.31
N PHE A 47 -13.01 -10.49 -12.32
CA PHE A 47 -11.83 -11.33 -12.56
C PHE A 47 -12.16 -12.44 -13.59
N PRO A 48 -11.40 -12.60 -14.68
CA PRO A 48 -11.76 -13.53 -15.74
C PRO A 48 -11.52 -14.98 -15.31
N ALA A 49 -12.46 -15.88 -15.62
CA ALA A 49 -12.34 -17.30 -15.25
C ALA A 49 -11.10 -17.98 -15.85
N HIS A 50 -10.70 -17.59 -17.07
CA HIS A 50 -9.49 -18.11 -17.72
C HIS A 50 -8.20 -17.70 -17.01
N CYS A 51 -8.23 -16.70 -16.13
CA CYS A 51 -7.08 -16.29 -15.33
C CYS A 51 -6.94 -17.03 -14.01
N LEU A 52 -7.94 -17.84 -13.61
CA LEU A 52 -7.90 -18.59 -12.34
C LEU A 52 -6.69 -19.53 -12.19
N PRO A 53 -6.20 -20.22 -13.24
CA PRO A 53 -5.00 -21.07 -13.11
C PRO A 53 -3.74 -20.31 -12.68
N TYR A 54 -3.65 -19.01 -12.95
CA TYR A 54 -2.49 -18.18 -12.58
C TYR A 54 -2.52 -17.75 -11.11
N ASN A 55 -3.62 -17.97 -10.39
CA ASN A 55 -3.77 -17.60 -8.98
C ASN A 55 -2.82 -18.35 -8.04
N THR A 56 -2.42 -19.58 -8.40
CA THR A 56 -1.47 -20.35 -7.58
C THR A 56 -0.07 -19.74 -7.60
N ASN A 57 0.26 -19.01 -8.67
CA ASN A 57 1.58 -18.40 -8.86
C ASN A 57 1.58 -16.94 -8.40
N ILE A 58 0.44 -16.24 -8.56
CA ILE A 58 0.25 -14.85 -8.17
C ILE A 58 -0.82 -14.77 -7.07
N SER A 59 -0.36 -14.85 -5.82
CA SER A 59 -1.17 -14.59 -4.64
C SER A 59 -0.41 -13.64 -3.73
N PHE A 60 -1.07 -12.55 -3.35
CA PHE A 60 -0.58 -11.70 -2.27
C PHE A 60 -0.32 -12.53 -1.01
N PRO A 61 0.84 -12.36 -0.36
CA PRO A 61 1.23 -13.20 0.76
C PRO A 61 0.38 -12.87 2.00
N ASP A 62 -0.36 -13.86 2.51
CA ASP A 62 -1.18 -13.67 3.71
C ASP A 62 -0.34 -13.26 4.93
N SER A 63 0.93 -13.65 4.96
CA SER A 63 1.90 -13.29 6.00
C SER A 63 2.26 -11.80 6.02
N ALA A 64 1.97 -11.03 4.96
CA ALA A 64 2.16 -9.59 4.97
C ALA A 64 1.12 -8.88 5.83
N PHE A 65 -0.11 -9.39 5.89
CA PHE A 65 -1.21 -8.72 6.61
C PHE A 65 -0.91 -8.58 8.11
N PRO A 66 -1.26 -7.42 8.71
CA PRO A 66 -1.15 -7.21 10.14
C PRO A 66 -2.14 -8.09 10.90
N ALA A 67 -1.85 -8.36 12.17
CA ALA A 67 -2.80 -9.03 13.04
C ALA A 67 -4.04 -8.13 13.25
N ALA A 68 -5.23 -8.76 13.38
CA ALA A 68 -6.51 -8.04 13.46
C ALA A 68 -6.62 -7.06 14.64
N LYS A 69 -5.86 -7.28 15.73
CA LYS A 69 -5.85 -6.36 16.87
C LYS A 69 -4.99 -5.14 16.58
N ALA A 70 -5.64 -4.02 16.29
CA ALA A 70 -4.97 -2.75 16.10
C ALA A 70 -4.28 -2.29 17.40
N ASN A 71 -2.95 -2.18 17.33
CA ASN A 71 -2.11 -1.48 18.28
C ASN A 71 -1.09 -0.68 17.48
N HIS A 72 -0.27 0.16 18.11
CA HIS A 72 0.67 1.03 17.38
C HIS A 72 1.57 0.26 16.38
N ILE A 73 2.07 -0.93 16.77
CA ILE A 73 2.92 -1.77 15.91
C ILE A 73 2.11 -2.32 14.73
N GLN A 74 0.91 -2.82 14.98
CA GLN A 74 0.03 -3.35 13.92
C GLN A 74 -0.46 -2.24 12.99
N CYS A 75 -0.73 -1.04 13.50
CA CYS A 75 -1.07 0.12 12.67
C CYS A 75 0.09 0.51 11.76
N ARG A 76 1.31 0.61 12.29
CA ARG A 76 2.48 0.91 11.46
C ARG A 76 2.70 -0.16 10.39
N ARG A 77 2.52 -1.44 10.73
CA ARG A 77 2.59 -2.54 9.76
C ARG A 77 1.48 -2.45 8.71
N ALA A 78 0.25 -2.18 9.13
CA ALA A 78 -0.91 -2.03 8.24
C ALA A 78 -0.68 -0.93 7.20
N LEU A 79 -0.26 0.25 7.65
CA LEU A 79 0.04 1.38 6.80
C LEU A 79 1.21 1.07 5.86
N ARG A 80 2.26 0.40 6.36
CA ARG A 80 3.39 -0.03 5.53
C ARG A 80 2.97 -1.01 4.44
N VAL A 81 2.12 -2.00 4.76
CA VAL A 81 1.62 -2.96 3.76
C VAL A 81 0.87 -2.23 2.64
N VAL A 82 0.03 -1.26 2.97
CA VAL A 82 -0.65 -0.42 1.97
C VAL A 82 0.38 0.37 1.15
N TYR A 83 1.31 1.06 1.82
CA TYR A 83 2.34 1.87 1.16
C TYR A 83 3.19 1.06 0.18
N GLU A 84 3.77 -0.05 0.62
CA GLU A 84 4.67 -0.85 -0.20
C GLU A 84 3.91 -1.61 -1.31
N SER A 85 2.63 -1.95 -1.09
CA SER A 85 1.80 -2.52 -2.16
C SER A 85 1.50 -1.49 -3.24
N LEU A 86 1.21 -0.24 -2.85
CA LEU A 86 1.02 0.85 -3.79
C LEU A 86 2.33 1.19 -4.51
N GLN A 87 3.46 1.20 -3.82
CA GLN A 87 4.76 1.48 -4.41
C GLN A 87 5.16 0.41 -5.43
N GLY A 88 5.07 -0.87 -5.06
CA GLY A 88 5.41 -1.94 -6.00
C GLY A 88 4.47 -1.97 -7.20
N ALA A 89 3.20 -1.62 -7.03
CA ALA A 89 2.28 -1.47 -8.16
C ALA A 89 2.63 -0.30 -9.06
N GLU A 90 3.03 0.86 -8.50
CA GLU A 90 3.53 2.02 -9.28
C GLU A 90 4.69 1.61 -10.17
N GLN A 91 5.69 0.92 -9.60
CA GLN A 91 6.83 0.37 -10.33
C GLN A 91 6.39 -0.53 -11.48
N VAL A 92 5.44 -1.45 -11.25
CA VAL A 92 4.93 -2.33 -12.31
C VAL A 92 4.22 -1.54 -13.42
N PHE A 93 3.45 -0.51 -13.10
CA PHE A 93 2.79 0.36 -14.09
C PHE A 93 3.79 1.17 -14.92
N GLU A 94 4.93 1.55 -14.35
CA GLU A 94 5.99 2.29 -15.05
C GLU A 94 6.82 1.37 -15.96
N ASP A 95 7.11 0.15 -15.49
CA ASP A 95 8.01 -0.78 -16.17
C ASP A 95 7.33 -1.60 -17.27
N HIS A 96 6.00 -1.73 -17.25
CA HIS A 96 5.25 -2.61 -18.15
C HIS A 96 4.05 -1.92 -18.78
N GLU A 97 3.89 -2.11 -20.09
CA GLU A 97 2.73 -1.61 -20.82
C GLU A 97 1.47 -2.44 -20.52
N LEU A 98 0.32 -1.77 -20.36
CA LEU A 98 -0.97 -2.45 -20.27
C LEU A 98 -1.29 -3.09 -21.65
N PRO A 99 -1.60 -4.40 -21.71
CA PRO A 99 -2.02 -5.01 -22.96
C PRO A 99 -3.40 -4.46 -23.31
N VAL A 100 -3.45 -3.58 -24.32
CA VAL A 100 -4.70 -3.01 -24.84
C VAL A 100 -5.22 -3.84 -26.02
N GLY A 101 -6.54 -3.97 -26.14
CA GLY A 101 -7.18 -4.65 -27.27
C GLY A 101 -7.59 -6.11 -27.02
N VAL A 102 -7.64 -6.92 -28.08
CA VAL A 102 -8.16 -8.30 -28.03
C VAL A 102 -7.24 -9.19 -27.17
N GLY A 103 -7.79 -9.75 -26.10
CA GLY A 103 -7.02 -10.54 -25.13
C GLY A 103 -6.30 -9.70 -24.07
N GLY A 104 -6.42 -8.37 -24.14
CA GLY A 104 -5.87 -7.42 -23.19
C GLY A 104 -6.82 -7.08 -22.03
N VAL A 105 -6.42 -6.11 -21.21
CA VAL A 105 -7.28 -5.56 -20.16
C VAL A 105 -8.23 -4.51 -20.72
N THR A 106 -9.48 -4.50 -20.24
CA THR A 106 -10.51 -3.53 -20.61
C THR A 106 -10.70 -2.49 -19.51
N TRP A 107 -9.60 -1.90 -19.05
CA TRP A 107 -9.64 -0.92 -17.97
C TRP A 107 -10.14 0.44 -18.47
N ASP A 108 -10.82 1.16 -17.60
CA ASP A 108 -11.29 2.53 -17.81
C ASP A 108 -10.10 3.49 -17.62
N ASP A 109 -9.59 4.04 -18.72
CA ASP A 109 -8.38 4.88 -18.73
C ASP A 109 -8.51 6.10 -17.80
N ASP A 110 -9.68 6.75 -17.77
CA ASP A 110 -9.93 7.91 -16.92
C ASP A 110 -9.85 7.54 -15.44
N LYS A 111 -10.39 6.38 -15.05
CA LYS A 111 -10.27 5.88 -13.68
C LYS A 111 -8.85 5.43 -13.37
N PHE A 112 -8.15 4.84 -14.33
CA PHE A 112 -6.76 4.42 -14.16
C PHE A 112 -5.85 5.61 -13.87
N ILE A 113 -5.94 6.67 -14.68
CA ILE A 113 -5.18 7.91 -14.49
C ILE A 113 -5.49 8.55 -13.12
N LYS A 114 -6.78 8.63 -12.75
CA LYS A 114 -7.18 9.14 -11.43
C LYS A 114 -6.62 8.28 -10.29
N PHE A 115 -6.56 6.97 -10.48
CA PHE A 115 -5.98 6.06 -9.50
C PHE A 115 -4.47 6.31 -9.35
N GLN A 116 -3.72 6.41 -10.45
CA GLN A 116 -2.29 6.70 -10.45
C GLN A 116 -1.99 8.05 -9.78
N HIS A 117 -2.80 9.08 -10.03
CA HIS A 117 -2.66 10.37 -9.33
C HIS A 117 -2.87 10.25 -7.81
N LEU A 118 -3.85 9.47 -7.35
CA LEU A 118 -4.06 9.23 -5.91
C LEU A 118 -2.96 8.37 -5.30
N GLN A 119 -2.50 7.34 -6.03
CA GLN A 119 -1.38 6.49 -5.65
C GLN A 119 -0.13 7.33 -5.41
N HIS A 120 0.24 8.18 -6.37
CA HIS A 120 1.38 9.08 -6.24
C HIS A 120 1.30 9.96 -4.99
N ARG A 121 0.16 10.62 -4.76
CA ARG A 121 -0.06 11.45 -3.55
C ARG A 121 0.02 10.65 -2.25
N LEU A 122 -0.50 9.42 -2.23
CA LEU A 122 -0.41 8.54 -1.07
C LEU A 122 1.04 8.14 -0.79
N LEU A 123 1.85 7.93 -1.82
CA LEU A 123 3.27 7.58 -1.70
C LEU A 123 4.11 8.79 -1.25
N GLU A 124 3.84 9.99 -1.75
CA GLU A 124 4.49 11.22 -1.27
C GLU A 124 4.21 11.44 0.22
N ASN A 125 2.93 11.43 0.60
CA ASN A 125 2.49 11.65 1.98
C ASN A 125 2.93 10.53 2.93
N GLY A 126 3.04 9.30 2.42
CA GLY A 126 3.41 8.11 3.17
C GLY A 126 4.91 7.79 3.19
N SER A 127 5.78 8.61 2.61
CA SER A 127 7.21 8.32 2.40
C SER A 127 7.98 7.88 3.66
N CYS A 128 7.56 8.35 4.84
CA CYS A 128 8.08 7.93 6.13
C CYS A 128 7.79 6.46 6.51
N LEU A 129 6.90 5.78 5.78
CA LEU A 129 6.61 4.34 5.91
C LEU A 129 7.63 3.47 5.17
N SER A 130 8.37 4.07 4.23
CA SER A 130 9.42 3.36 3.49
C SER A 130 10.45 2.78 4.45
N SER A 131 11.01 1.64 4.07
CA SER A 131 12.10 1.01 4.81
C SER A 131 13.17 0.55 3.84
N VAL A 132 14.43 0.62 4.28
CA VAL A 132 15.59 0.25 3.46
C VAL A 132 15.50 -1.21 3.02
N ASP A 133 14.94 -2.09 3.84
CA ASP A 133 14.87 -3.53 3.59
C ASP A 133 13.52 -4.00 3.00
N GLY A 134 12.54 -3.10 2.84
CA GLY A 134 11.17 -3.43 2.41
C GLY A 134 10.50 -4.55 3.22
N LEU A 135 9.28 -4.92 2.84
CA LEU A 135 8.74 -6.24 3.18
C LEU A 135 9.27 -7.22 2.13
N GLY A 136 10.38 -7.92 2.44
CA GLY A 136 10.98 -8.89 1.52
C GLY A 136 9.99 -9.92 0.93
N VAL A 137 8.88 -10.19 1.63
CA VAL A 137 7.79 -11.03 1.14
C VAL A 137 7.03 -10.42 -0.05
N LEU A 138 6.92 -9.08 -0.13
CA LEU A 138 6.29 -8.39 -1.25
C LEU A 138 7.18 -8.38 -2.49
N SER A 139 8.51 -8.34 -2.33
CA SER A 139 9.45 -8.43 -3.46
C SER A 139 9.24 -9.72 -4.27
N SER A 140 9.11 -10.86 -3.60
CA SER A 140 8.81 -12.14 -4.27
C SER A 140 7.44 -12.11 -4.95
N TYR A 141 6.42 -11.51 -4.32
CA TYR A 141 5.11 -11.35 -4.93
C TYR A 141 5.17 -10.53 -6.23
N PHE A 142 5.82 -9.37 -6.22
CA PHE A 142 5.94 -8.52 -7.40
C PHE A 142 6.78 -9.18 -8.49
N SER A 143 7.82 -9.94 -8.15
CA SER A 143 8.57 -10.77 -9.11
C SER A 143 7.65 -11.75 -9.85
N ASN A 144 6.79 -12.47 -9.12
CA ASN A 144 5.84 -13.42 -9.72
C ASN A 144 4.81 -12.71 -10.60
N VAL A 145 4.35 -11.51 -10.21
CA VAL A 145 3.48 -10.68 -11.06
C VAL A 145 4.19 -10.37 -12.37
N THR A 146 5.41 -9.83 -12.31
CA THR A 146 6.17 -9.43 -13.50
C THR A 146 6.51 -10.61 -14.42
N GLU A 147 6.79 -11.79 -13.86
CA GLU A 147 7.01 -13.00 -14.66
C GLU A 147 5.80 -13.38 -15.52
N VAL A 148 4.57 -13.19 -14.99
CA VAL A 148 3.34 -13.46 -15.75
C VAL A 148 3.02 -12.34 -16.73
N LEU A 149 3.43 -11.09 -16.45
CA LEU A 149 3.34 -9.97 -17.38
C LEU A 149 4.20 -10.16 -18.65
N GLN A 150 5.27 -10.93 -18.57
CA GLN A 150 6.17 -11.23 -19.69
C GLN A 150 5.71 -12.44 -20.53
N GLN A 151 4.61 -13.08 -20.18
CA GLN A 151 4.05 -14.24 -20.87
C GLN A 151 2.84 -13.84 -21.73
N ASP A 152 2.37 -14.76 -22.58
CA ASP A 152 1.12 -14.60 -23.34
C ASP A 152 -0.12 -14.34 -22.43
N SER A 153 0.02 -14.60 -21.13
CA SER A 153 -0.98 -14.37 -20.08
C SER A 153 -0.86 -13.01 -19.37
N ALA A 154 -0.22 -12.02 -19.99
CA ALA A 154 0.00 -10.70 -19.38
C ALA A 154 -1.27 -10.07 -18.79
N ALA A 155 -2.41 -10.17 -19.50
CA ALA A 155 -3.69 -9.68 -19.00
C ALA A 155 -4.10 -10.31 -17.66
N CYS A 156 -3.78 -11.58 -17.43
CA CYS A 156 -4.04 -12.26 -16.16
C CYS A 156 -3.13 -11.76 -15.03
N GLY A 157 -1.88 -11.41 -15.33
CA GLY A 157 -0.98 -10.75 -14.36
C GLY A 157 -1.55 -9.41 -13.88
N TRP A 158 -2.03 -8.57 -14.82
CA TRP A 158 -2.70 -7.31 -14.48
C TRP A 158 -3.97 -7.48 -13.67
N MET A 159 -4.82 -8.46 -14.04
CA MET A 159 -6.04 -8.75 -13.29
C MET A 159 -5.75 -9.30 -11.89
N ALA A 160 -4.67 -10.06 -11.73
CA ALA A 160 -4.21 -10.54 -10.42
C ALA A 160 -3.68 -9.39 -9.55
N LEU A 161 -2.84 -8.52 -10.11
CA LEU A 161 -2.34 -7.33 -9.42
C LEU A 161 -3.48 -6.44 -8.93
N ARG A 162 -4.46 -6.13 -9.79
CA ARG A 162 -5.65 -5.35 -9.43
C ARG A 162 -6.45 -6.01 -8.31
N ARG A 163 -6.71 -7.32 -8.40
CA ARG A 163 -7.45 -8.08 -7.38
C ARG A 163 -6.75 -8.02 -6.03
N ASP A 164 -5.43 -8.19 -6.02
CA ASP A 164 -4.65 -8.26 -4.79
C ASP A 164 -4.48 -6.89 -4.14
N LEU A 165 -4.30 -5.83 -4.94
CA LEU A 165 -4.37 -4.45 -4.45
C LEU A 165 -5.73 -4.14 -3.83
N LEU A 166 -6.82 -4.53 -4.49
CA LEU A 166 -8.17 -4.37 -3.93
C LEU A 166 -8.29 -5.04 -2.58
N ARG A 167 -7.85 -6.30 -2.47
CA ARG A 167 -7.86 -7.06 -1.22
C ARG A 167 -7.06 -6.36 -0.13
N VAL A 168 -5.87 -5.84 -0.44
CA VAL A 168 -5.02 -5.12 0.52
C VAL A 168 -5.70 -3.86 1.05
N LEU A 169 -6.20 -3.02 0.14
CA LEU A 169 -6.83 -1.76 0.50
C LEU A 169 -8.12 -2.01 1.31
N GLU A 170 -8.99 -2.90 0.85
CA GLU A 170 -10.25 -3.24 1.53
C GLU A 170 -9.99 -3.83 2.91
N SER A 171 -9.13 -4.84 3.01
CA SER A 171 -8.84 -5.52 4.28
C SER A 171 -8.24 -4.56 5.29
N THR A 172 -7.38 -3.62 4.86
CA THR A 172 -6.76 -2.66 5.76
C THR A 172 -7.75 -1.57 6.19
N LEU A 173 -8.55 -1.04 5.26
CA LEU A 173 -9.62 -0.07 5.55
C LEU A 173 -10.64 -0.63 6.55
N HIS A 174 -10.96 -1.92 6.45
CA HIS A 174 -11.92 -2.57 7.34
C HIS A 174 -11.29 -2.95 8.70
N ASN A 175 -10.20 -3.71 8.68
CA ASN A 175 -9.64 -4.30 9.91
C ASN A 175 -8.77 -3.32 10.70
N GLN A 176 -8.23 -2.29 10.05
CA GLN A 176 -7.27 -1.34 10.62
C GLN A 176 -7.75 0.10 10.44
N HIS A 177 -9.08 0.30 10.42
CA HIS A 177 -9.72 1.60 10.21
C HIS A 177 -9.13 2.71 11.09
N ILE A 178 -8.87 2.41 12.37
CA ILE A 178 -8.35 3.38 13.35
C ILE A 178 -6.92 3.85 13.07
N CYS A 179 -6.19 3.16 12.18
CA CYS A 179 -4.79 3.45 11.90
C CYS A 179 -4.61 4.56 10.85
N PHE A 180 -5.67 4.92 10.12
CA PHE A 180 -5.63 5.98 9.11
C PHE A 180 -5.92 7.36 9.70
N ALA A 181 -5.37 8.38 9.06
CA ALA A 181 -5.76 9.76 9.33
C ALA A 181 -7.08 10.04 8.58
N TRP A 182 -8.16 10.26 9.32
CA TRP A 182 -9.44 10.66 8.76
C TRP A 182 -9.57 12.18 8.85
N ARG A 183 -9.89 12.81 7.73
CA ARG A 183 -10.17 14.24 7.62
C ARG A 183 -11.61 14.41 7.14
N ASP A 184 -12.35 15.32 7.74
CA ASP A 184 -13.72 15.67 7.34
C ASP A 184 -13.70 16.70 6.19
#